data_AF-A0A194X5X5-F1
#
_entry.id   AF-A0A194X5X5-F1
#
_cell.length_a   1.000
_cell.length_b   1.000
_cell.length_c   1.000
_cell.angle_alpha   90.00
_cell.angle_beta   90.00
_cell.angle_gamma   90.00
#
_symmetry.space_group_name_H-M   'P 1'
#
loop_
_entity.id
_entity.type
_entity.pdbx_description
1 polymer ?
#
loop_
_entity_poly.entity_id
_entity_poly.type
_entity_poly.pdbx_seq_one_letter_code
_entity_poly.pdbx_strand_id
1 'polypeptide(L)' 'IKFKDAVGRKFSFPFHLCAQWEGMEELIKQAFLHVDVIGPHVQEGHYDLIGPNGEIILPQVWETMIEP' A
#
# COMPACT_ATOMS: atom_id res chain seq x y z
N ILE A 1 2.22 9.47 -4.37
CA ILE A 1 1.26 8.37 -4.66
C ILE A 1 -0.10 8.63 -4.01
N LYS A 2 -1.20 8.40 -4.72
CA LYS A 2 -2.57 8.41 -4.17
C LYS A 2 -2.95 6.98 -3.81
N PHE A 3 -3.19 6.72 -2.53
CA PHE A 3 -3.53 5.39 -2.03
C PHE A 3 -4.96 5.40 -1.48
N LYS A 4 -5.74 4.38 -1.84
CA LYS A 4 -7.06 4.11 -1.27
C LYS A 4 -7.02 2.73 -0.64
N ASP A 5 -7.43 2.65 0.62
CA ASP A 5 -7.45 1.36 1.32
C ASP A 5 -8.79 0.63 1.17
N ALA A 6 -8.85 -0.59 1.70
CA ALA A 6 -10.03 -1.46 1.65
C ALA A 6 -11.25 -0.91 2.40
N VAL A 7 -11.06 0.03 3.34
CA VAL A 7 -12.14 0.68 4.10
C VAL A 7 -12.54 2.05 3.54
N GLY A 8 -11.96 2.45 2.40
CA GLY A 8 -12.34 3.64 1.64
C GLY A 8 -11.62 4.94 2.04
N ARG A 9 -10.67 4.90 2.98
CA ARG A 9 -9.84 6.06 3.34
C ARG A 9 -8.87 6.36 2.20
N LYS A 10 -8.54 7.64 2.04
CA LYS A 10 -7.62 8.12 1.00
C LYS A 10 -6.41 8.76 1.63
N PHE A 11 -5.24 8.36 1.17
CA PHE A 11 -3.95 8.86 1.61
C PHE A 11 -3.18 9.44 0.44
N SER A 12 -2.30 10.38 0.74
CA SER A 12 -1.39 10.97 -0.23
C SER A 12 0.02 10.78 0.31
N PHE A 13 0.72 9.75 -0.18
CA PHE A 13 2.07 9.44 0.26
C PHE A 13 3.10 10.22 -0.55
N PRO A 14 4.08 10.87 0.09
CA PRO A 14 5.23 11.44 -0.59
C PRO A 14 5.99 10.36 -1.38
N PHE A 15 6.31 10.64 -2.64
CA PHE A 15 6.95 9.66 -3.52
C PHE A 15 8.23 9.08 -2.91
N HIS A 16 9.10 9.92 -2.36
CA HIS A 16 10.37 9.48 -1.75
C HIS A 16 10.21 8.52 -0.55
N LEU A 17 9.02 8.44 0.07
CA LEU A 17 8.74 7.48 1.16
C LEU A 17 8.15 6.16 0.67
N CYS A 18 7.68 6.10 -0.58
CA CYS A 18 7.07 4.91 -1.18
C CYS A 18 7.73 4.54 -2.50
N ALA A 19 8.94 5.07 -2.76
CA ALA A 19 9.71 4.80 -3.98
C ALA A 19 10.26 3.36 -4.02
N GLN A 20 10.24 2.66 -2.88
CA GLN A 20 10.61 1.26 -2.75
C GLN A 20 9.47 0.52 -2.06
N TRP A 21 9.37 -0.79 -2.31
CA TRP A 21 8.34 -1.63 -1.72
C TRP A 21 8.35 -1.54 -0.20
N GLU A 22 9.52 -1.59 0.45
CA GLU A 22 9.58 -1.56 1.92
C GLU A 22 8.98 -0.28 2.50
N GLY A 23 9.20 0.86 1.84
CA GLY A 23 8.62 2.14 2.24
C GLY A 23 7.10 2.18 2.03
N MET A 24 6.61 1.64 0.92
CA MET A 24 5.18 1.52 0.66
C MET A 24 4.51 0.57 1.67
N GLU A 25 5.11 -0.58 1.94
CA GLU A 25 4.62 -1.57 2.92
C GLU A 25 4.51 -0.98 4.32
N GLU A 26 5.53 -0.23 4.77
CA GLU A 26 5.49 0.44 6.07
C GLU A 26 4.34 1.45 6.14
N LEU A 27 4.15 2.27 5.10
CA LEU A 27 3.04 3.22 5.04
C LEU A 27 1.67 2.54 5.06
N ILE A 28 1.52 1.39 4.39
CA ILE A 28 0.31 0.56 4.43
C ILE A 28 0.09 0.05 5.86
N LYS A 29 1.12 -0.53 6.50
CA LYS A 29 1.02 -1.04 7.88
C LYS A 29 0.62 0.07 8.86
N GLN A 30 1.20 1.25 8.74
CA GLN A 30 0.84 2.42 9.57
C GLN A 30 -0.60 2.87 9.33
N ALA A 31 -1.09 2.85 8.09
CA ALA A 31 -2.49 3.20 7.79
C ALA A 31 -3.49 2.27 8.49
N PHE A 32 -3.09 1.01 8.75
CA PHE A 32 -3.95 -0.02 9.34
C PHE A 32 -3.72 -0.28 10.84
N LEU A 33 -2.83 0.48 11.50
CA LEU A 33 -2.49 0.28 12.92
C LEU A 33 -3.71 0.28 13.87
N HIS A 34 -4.73 1.08 13.55
CA HIS A 34 -5.95 1.25 14.36
C HIS A 34 -7.22 0.70 13.68
N VAL A 35 -7.06 -0.27 12.78
CA VAL A 35 -8.19 -0.91 12.09
C VAL A 35 -8.37 -2.30 12.67
N ASP A 36 -9.25 -2.47 13.64
CA ASP A 36 -9.32 -3.68 14.49
C ASP A 36 -9.39 -5.00 13.71
N VAL A 37 -10.32 -5.12 12.76
CA VAL A 37 -10.59 -6.41 12.10
C VAL A 37 -9.57 -6.75 11.02
N ILE A 38 -9.14 -5.75 10.23
CA ILE A 38 -8.30 -5.97 9.04
C ILE A 38 -6.81 -5.69 9.35
N GLY A 39 -6.53 -4.88 10.37
CA GLY A 39 -5.19 -4.46 10.76
C GLY A 39 -4.23 -5.61 10.98
N PRO A 40 -4.55 -6.65 11.79
CA PRO A 40 -3.67 -7.79 12.00
C PRO A 40 -3.26 -8.50 10.70
N HIS A 41 -4.22 -8.70 9.78
CA HIS A 41 -3.94 -9.30 8.47
C HIS A 41 -3.01 -8.42 7.62
N VAL A 42 -3.18 -7.10 7.67
CA VAL A 42 -2.28 -6.17 6.96
C VAL A 42 -0.87 -6.18 7.55
N GLN A 43 -0.72 -6.30 8.88
CA GLN A 43 0.59 -6.43 9.50
C GLN A 43 1.31 -7.71 9.06
N GLU A 44 0.57 -8.78 8.81
CA GLU A 44 1.07 -10.06 8.31
C GLU A 44 1.33 -10.08 6.79
N GLY A 45 1.01 -9.00 6.07
CA GLY A 45 1.18 -8.94 4.61
C GLY A 45 0.06 -9.63 3.82
N HIS A 46 -1.08 -9.94 4.46
CA HIS A 46 -2.22 -10.61 3.83
C HIS A 46 -3.11 -9.62 3.06
N TYR A 47 -2.58 -9.02 2.00
CA TYR A 47 -3.30 -8.12 1.11
C TYR A 47 -2.68 -8.08 -0.28
N ASP A 48 -3.49 -7.71 -1.26
CA ASP A 48 -3.02 -7.37 -2.61
C ASP A 48 -3.04 -5.85 -2.80
N LEU A 49 -2.04 -5.32 -3.52
CA LEU A 49 -2.14 -3.98 -4.08
C LEU A 49 -2.82 -4.04 -5.44
N ILE A 50 -3.82 -3.18 -5.62
CA ILE A 50 -4.56 -3.08 -6.87
C ILE A 50 -4.16 -1.79 -7.59
N GLY A 51 -3.68 -1.93 -8.81
CA GLY A 51 -3.31 -0.82 -9.68
C GLY A 51 -4.52 -0.06 -10.22
N PRO A 52 -4.30 1.09 -10.88
CA PRO A 52 -5.37 1.93 -11.41
C PRO A 52 -6.27 1.23 -12.44
N ASN A 53 -5.78 0.20 -13.13
CA ASN A 53 -6.54 -0.56 -14.12
C ASN A 53 -7.14 -1.87 -13.56
N GLY A 54 -7.02 -2.12 -12.25
CA GLY A 54 -7.54 -3.31 -11.58
C GLY A 54 -6.60 -4.52 -11.55
N GLU A 55 -5.36 -4.37 -12.02
CA GLU A 55 -4.31 -5.37 -11.94
C GLU A 55 -3.77 -5.54 -10.52
N ILE A 56 -3.33 -6.75 -10.16
CA ILE A 56 -2.60 -6.99 -8.92
C ILE A 56 -1.13 -6.58 -9.13
N ILE A 57 -0.63 -5.76 -8.22
CA ILE A 57 0.75 -5.30 -8.17
C ILE A 57 1.50 -6.19 -7.17
N LEU A 58 2.51 -6.92 -7.65
CA LEU A 58 3.37 -7.72 -6.78
C LEU A 58 4.49 -6.87 -6.17
N PRO A 59 4.91 -7.13 -4.93
CA PRO A 59 6.04 -6.43 -4.30
C PRO A 59 7.30 -6.37 -5.16
N GLN A 60 7.63 -7.48 -5.84
CA GLN A 60 8.88 -7.64 -6.61
C GLN A 60 9.00 -6.73 -7.83
N VAL A 61 7.90 -6.15 -8.28
CA VAL A 61 7.84 -5.31 -9.48
C VAL A 61 7.39 -3.89 -9.15
N TRP A 62 7.24 -3.55 -7.86
CA TRP A 62 6.77 -2.26 -7.39
C TRP A 62 7.57 -1.10 -7.98
N GLU A 63 8.90 -1.14 -7.89
CA GLU A 63 9.80 -0.09 -8.35
C GLU A 63 9.71 0.15 -9.86
N THR A 64 9.26 -0.85 -10.63
CA THR A 64 9.09 -0.74 -12.08
C THR A 64 7.75 -0.12 -12.48
N MET A 65 6.78 -0.07 -11.57
CA MET A 65 5.42 0.42 -11.83
C MET A 65 5.17 1.83 -11.30
N ILE A 66 6.02 2.31 -10.40
CA ILE A 66 5.84 3.63 -9.79
C ILE A 66 6.58 4.73 -10.54
N GLU A 67 5.95 5.89 -10.60
CA GLU A 67 6.52 7.11 -11.19
C GLU A 67 6.26 8.32 -10.26
N PRO A 68 7.13 9.35 -10.29
CA PRO A 68 6.98 10.56 -9.47
C PRO A 68 5.66 11.33 -9.63
#